data_AF-A0A6M1SH89-F1
#
_entry.id   AF-A0A6M1SH89-F1
#
_cell.length_a   1.000
_cell.length_b   1.000
_cell.length_c   1.000
_cell.angle_alpha   90.00
_cell.angle_beta   90.00
_cell.angle_gamma   90.00
#
_symmetry.space_group_name_H-M   'P 1'
#
loop_
_entity.id
_entity.type
_entity.pdbx_description
1 polymer ?
#
loop_
_entity_poly.entity_id
_entity_poly.type
_entity_poly.pdbx_seq_one_letter_code
_entity_poly.pdbx_strand_id
1 'polypeptide(L)'
;LNVALTRLNRLKPVIVNIILFTCYMIAMPWLGFITSTFIYLVTAQTFLTTEKLKALPVILCVAVVFSAGPYFMFSELFNIYLPRAQW
;
A
#
# COMPACT_ATOMS: atom_id res chain seq x y z
N LEU A 1 31.32 13.41 -8.32
CA LEU A 1 30.53 13.30 -7.07
C LEU A 1 29.05 13.67 -7.26
N ASN A 2 28.71 14.80 -7.90
CA ASN A 2 27.31 15.27 -8.04
C ASN A 2 26.36 14.28 -8.72
N VAL A 3 26.78 13.61 -9.80
CA VAL A 3 25.91 12.65 -10.55
C VAL A 3 25.47 11.46 -9.69
N ALA A 4 26.35 10.93 -8.83
CA ALA A 4 26.02 9.82 -7.92
C ALA A 4 25.00 10.25 -6.86
N LEU A 5 25.13 11.48 -6.34
CA LEU A 5 24.22 12.04 -5.34
C LEU A 5 22.81 12.30 -5.91
N THR A 6 22.73 12.78 -7.17
CA THR A 6 21.44 12.98 -7.85
C THR A 6 20.72 11.66 -8.10
N ARG A 7 21.46 10.59 -8.43
CA ARG A 7 20.89 9.23 -8.56
C ARG A 7 20.35 8.70 -7.23
N LEU A 8 21.07 8.92 -6.14
CA LEU A 8 20.63 8.51 -4.80
C LEU A 8 19.33 9.22 -4.38
N ASN A 9 19.21 10.52 -4.68
CA ASN A 9 17.97 11.27 -4.40
C ASN A 9 16.75 10.72 -5.16
N ARG A 10 16.94 10.17 -6.36
CA ARG A 10 15.85 9.51 -7.11
C ARG A 10 15.40 8.19 -6.50
N LEU A 11 16.26 7.53 -5.71
CA LEU A 11 15.95 6.25 -5.06
C LEU A 11 15.21 6.41 -3.73
N LYS A 12 15.25 7.60 -3.12
CA LYS A 12 14.51 7.89 -1.87
C LYS A 12 13.05 7.42 -1.88
N PRO A 13 12.20 7.74 -2.87
CA PRO A 13 10.82 7.28 -2.89
C PRO A 13 10.71 5.75 -2.99
N VAL A 14 11.63 5.10 -3.70
CA VAL A 14 11.68 3.63 -3.80
C VAL A 14 11.99 3.02 -2.44
N ILE A 15 13.00 3.53 -1.74
CA ILE A 15 13.38 3.06 -0.40
C ILE A 15 12.23 3.23 0.59
N VAL A 16 11.56 4.38 0.58
CA VAL A 16 10.41 4.63 1.45
C VAL A 16 9.26 3.67 1.13
N ASN A 17 8.98 3.42 -0.15
CA ASN A 17 7.94 2.45 -0.53
C ASN A 17 8.29 1.02 -0.10
N ILE A 18 9.57 0.62 -0.16
CA ILE A 18 10.03 -0.69 0.34
C ILE A 18 9.83 -0.80 1.85
N ILE A 19 10.13 0.26 2.60
CA ILE A 19 9.90 0.28 4.06
C ILE A 19 8.40 0.17 4.36
N LEU A 20 7.57 0.97 3.69
CA LEU A 20 6.11 0.91 3.83
C LEU A 20 5.57 -0.50 3.50
N PHE A 21 6.05 -1.11 2.42
CA PHE A 21 5.67 -2.46 2.03
C PHE A 21 6.12 -3.51 3.06
N THR A 22 7.31 -3.36 3.62
CA THR A 22 7.81 -4.24 4.70
C THR A 22 6.93 -4.11 5.95
N CYS A 23 6.59 -2.89 6.36
CA CYS A 23 5.67 -2.65 7.47
C CYS A 23 4.29 -3.26 7.22
N TYR A 24 3.79 -3.16 5.98
CA TYR A 24 2.55 -3.79 5.54
C TYR A 24 2.59 -5.32 5.68
N MET A 25 3.64 -5.97 5.18
CA MET A 25 3.85 -7.42 5.30
C MET A 25 3.87 -7.87 6.75
N ILE A 26 4.58 -7.12 7.60
CA ILE A 26 4.64 -7.40 9.04
C ILE A 26 3.26 -7.22 9.68
N ALA A 27 2.52 -6.17 9.35
CA ALA A 27 1.23 -5.88 9.97
C ALA A 27 0.08 -6.81 9.53
N MET A 28 0.19 -7.43 8.35
CA MET A 28 -0.87 -8.24 7.73
C MET A 28 -1.44 -9.37 8.61
N PRO A 29 -0.64 -10.17 9.34
CA PRO A 29 -1.16 -11.25 10.18
C PRO A 29 -2.06 -10.76 11.32
N TRP A 30 -1.83 -9.54 11.83
CA TRP A 30 -2.60 -8.98 12.93
C TRP A 30 -3.80 -8.16 12.44
N LEU A 31 -3.57 -7.27 11.47
CA LEU A 31 -4.60 -6.36 10.97
C LEU A 31 -5.56 -7.02 9.98
N GLY A 32 -5.11 -8.07 9.28
CA GLY A 32 -5.80 -8.68 8.16
C GLY A 32 -5.49 -8.01 6.82
N PHE A 33 -5.81 -8.69 5.73
CA PHE A 33 -5.45 -8.25 4.37
C PHE A 33 -6.08 -6.90 3.98
N ILE A 34 -7.39 -6.70 4.20
CA ILE A 34 -8.10 -5.50 3.75
C ILE A 34 -7.52 -4.25 4.41
N THR A 35 -7.47 -4.22 5.74
CA THR A 35 -7.02 -3.06 6.53
C THR A 35 -5.55 -2.74 6.29
N SER A 36 -4.67 -3.75 6.29
CA SER A 36 -3.24 -3.57 6.05
C SER A 36 -2.96 -3.07 4.64
N THR A 37 -3.64 -3.61 3.62
CA THR A 37 -3.52 -3.17 2.22
C THR A 37 -4.08 -1.77 2.04
N PHE A 38 -5.20 -1.44 2.68
CA PHE A 38 -5.79 -0.10 2.63
C PHE A 38 -4.83 0.95 3.21
N ILE A 39 -4.30 0.73 4.41
CA ILE A 39 -3.34 1.64 5.06
C ILE A 39 -2.08 1.79 4.19
N TYR A 40 -1.55 0.69 3.66
CA TYR A 40 -0.41 0.71 2.75
C TYR A 40 -0.68 1.57 1.51
N LEU A 41 -1.79 1.34 0.81
CA LEU A 41 -2.10 2.07 -0.41
C LEU A 41 -2.37 3.55 -0.15
N VAL A 42 -3.06 3.90 0.94
CA VAL A 42 -3.27 5.31 1.30
C VAL A 42 -1.94 6.00 1.60
N THR A 43 -1.09 5.39 2.43
CA THR A 43 0.19 5.98 2.83
C THR A 43 1.18 6.07 1.68
N ALA A 44 1.34 5.01 0.90
CA ALA A 44 2.24 4.96 -0.25
C ALA A 44 1.83 5.96 -1.34
N GLN A 45 0.56 5.98 -1.74
CA GLN A 45 0.11 6.91 -2.78
C GLN A 45 0.18 8.37 -2.30
N THR A 46 -0.15 8.65 -1.03
CA THR A 46 -0.03 10.00 -0.46
C THR A 46 1.43 10.46 -0.39
N PHE A 47 2.37 9.54 -0.14
CA PHE A 47 3.80 9.85 -0.12
C PHE A 47 4.37 10.08 -1.52
N LEU A 48 3.93 9.28 -2.51
CA LEU A 48 4.42 9.36 -3.89
C LEU A 48 3.78 10.47 -4.71
N THR A 49 2.60 10.95 -4.32
CA THR A 49 1.86 11.98 -5.06
C THR A 49 2.29 13.40 -4.66
N THR A 50 2.54 14.25 -5.65
CA THR A 50 2.90 15.66 -5.44
C THR A 50 1.69 16.52 -5.07
N GLU A 51 0.50 16.28 -5.66
CA GLU A 51 -0.74 17.02 -5.41
C GLU A 51 -1.71 16.28 -4.46
N LYS A 52 -1.30 16.13 -3.19
CA LYS A 52 -2.00 15.29 -2.18
C LYS A 52 -3.51 15.56 -2.04
N LEU A 53 -3.92 16.83 -2.02
CA LEU A 53 -5.32 17.22 -1.79
C LEU A 53 -6.23 16.90 -2.99
N LYS A 54 -5.74 17.12 -4.21
CA LYS A 54 -6.52 16.85 -5.43
C LYS A 54 -6.60 15.36 -5.73
N ALA A 55 -5.56 14.62 -5.38
CA ALA A 55 -5.50 13.17 -5.60
C ALA A 55 -6.20 12.35 -4.51
N LEU A 56 -6.54 12.94 -3.36
CA LEU A 56 -7.18 12.24 -2.24
C LEU A 56 -8.38 11.35 -2.64
N PRO A 57 -9.36 11.80 -3.45
CA PRO A 57 -10.47 10.93 -3.86
C PRO A 57 -10.01 9.71 -4.67
N VAL A 58 -9.01 9.89 -5.55
CA VAL A 58 -8.43 8.79 -6.34
C VAL A 58 -7.68 7.83 -5.42
N ILE A 59 -6.88 8.34 -4.49
CA ILE A 59 -6.13 7.55 -3.51
C ILE A 59 -7.06 6.66 -2.70
N LEU A 60 -8.14 7.24 -2.16
CA LEU A 60 -9.13 6.51 -1.37
C LEU A 60 -9.89 5.49 -2.22
N CYS A 61 -10.32 5.87 -3.42
CA CYS A 61 -11.02 4.96 -4.33
C CYS A 61 -10.14 3.74 -4.68
N VAL A 62 -8.90 3.98 -5.11
CA VAL A 62 -7.93 2.92 -5.40
C VAL A 62 -7.67 2.06 -4.16
N ALA A 63 -7.47 2.67 -2.99
CA ALA A 63 -7.22 1.94 -1.76
C ALA A 63 -8.40 1.03 -1.37
N VAL A 64 -9.64 1.48 -1.49
CA VAL A 64 -10.84 0.67 -1.22
C VAL A 64 -10.95 -0.47 -2.24
N VAL A 65 -10.86 -0.16 -3.53
CA VAL A 65 -11.04 -1.15 -4.60
C VAL A 65 -9.97 -2.25 -4.54
N PHE A 66 -8.71 -1.89 -4.32
CA PHE A 66 -7.61 -2.86 -4.28
C PHE A 66 -7.41 -3.55 -2.94
N SER A 67 -7.98 -3.04 -1.84
CA SER A 67 -8.00 -3.78 -0.57
C SER A 67 -9.16 -4.77 -0.49
N ALA A 68 -10.35 -4.37 -0.93
CA ALA A 68 -11.55 -5.20 -0.85
C ALA A 68 -11.73 -6.11 -2.09
N GLY A 69 -11.48 -5.60 -3.29
CA GLY A 69 -11.72 -6.33 -4.54
C GLY A 69 -10.99 -7.67 -4.61
N PRO A 70 -9.65 -7.70 -4.48
CA PRO A 70 -8.91 -8.95 -4.42
C PRO A 70 -9.39 -9.84 -3.28
N TYR A 71 -9.67 -9.28 -2.10
CA TYR A 71 -10.14 -10.07 -0.96
C TYR A 71 -11.40 -10.88 -1.31
N PHE A 72 -12.42 -10.22 -1.84
CA PHE A 72 -13.67 -10.88 -2.23
C PHE A 72 -13.49 -11.83 -3.41
N MET A 73 -12.67 -11.47 -4.41
CA MET A 73 -12.36 -12.39 -5.51
C MET A 73 -11.69 -13.67 -5.00
N PHE A 74 -10.74 -13.57 -4.08
CA PHE A 74 -10.08 -14.73 -3.48
C PHE A 74 -11.02 -15.56 -2.60
N SER A 75 -11.82 -14.92 -1.76
CA SER A 75 -12.74 -15.66 -0.88
C SER A 75 -13.89 -16.30 -1.64
N GLU A 76 -14.51 -15.59 -2.59
CA GLU A 76 -15.75 -16.03 -3.25
C GLU A 76 -15.49 -16.84 -4.51
N LEU A 77 -14.53 -16.43 -5.36
CA LEU A 77 -14.27 -17.12 -6.63
C LEU A 77 -13.28 -18.26 -6.47
N PHE A 78 -12.27 -18.09 -5.60
CA PHE A 78 -11.19 -19.06 -5.45
C PHE A 78 -11.29 -19.90 -4.18
N ASN A 79 -12.22 -19.62 -3.24
CA ASN A 79 -12.30 -20.26 -1.92
C ASN A 79 -10.96 -20.24 -1.15
N ILE A 80 -10.13 -19.21 -1.38
CA ILE A 80 -8.85 -19.01 -0.70
C ILE A 80 -9.02 -17.86 0.29
N TYR A 81 -8.85 -18.16 1.58
CA TYR A 81 -8.96 -17.17 2.64
C TYR A 81 -7.62 -16.46 2.86
N LEU A 82 -7.62 -15.15 2.64
CA LEU A 82 -6.52 -14.28 3.01
C LEU A 82 -6.50 -14.03 4.54
N PRO A 83 -5.35 -13.60 5.10
CA PRO A 83 -5.24 -13.32 6.53
C PRO A 83 -6.37 -12.41 7.02
N ARG A 84 -7.08 -12.88 8.04
CA ARG A 84 -8.14 -12.12 8.73
C ARG A 84 -7.54 -11.37 9.92
N ALA A 85 -8.17 -10.25 10.26
CA ALA A 85 -7.88 -9.54 11.50
C ALA A 85 -7.98 -10.50 12.69
N GLN A 86 -7.00 -10.46 13.59
CA GLN A 86 -6.96 -11.29 14.80
C GLN A 86 -7.50 -10.54 16.04
N TRP A 87 -8.25 -9.47 15.84
CA TRP A 87 -8.81 -8.60 16.88
C TRP A 87 -10.33 -8.51 16.75
#